data_AF-A0A1H0C0K8-F1
#
_entry.id   AF-A0A1H0C0K8-F1
#
_cell.length_a   1.000
_cell.length_b   1.000
_cell.length_c   1.000
_cell.angle_alpha   90.00
_cell.angle_beta   90.00
_cell.angle_gamma   90.00
#
_symmetry.space_group_name_H-M   'P 1'
#
loop_
_entity.id
_entity.type
_entity.pdbx_description
1 polymer ?
#
loop_
_entity_poly.entity_id
_entity_poly.type
_entity_poly.pdbx_seq_one_letter_code
_entity_poly.pdbx_strand_id
1 'polypeptide(L)'
;MGIVGYSRIGEQVARISSAFGMKVLAHKRNMSVNTPLANFQWVEQDELFERSDVISMHCPLTVETEKMINADRLNRMKRSAFLLTSDRRFRLPGGFPL
;
A
#
# COMPACT_ATOMS: atom_id res chain seq x y z
N MET A 1 1.72 -1.67 8.53
CA MET A 1 2.34 -1.36 7.23
C MET A 1 1.47 -1.94 6.12
N GLY A 2 0.87 -1.10 5.30
CA GLY A 2 0.16 -1.45 4.08
C GLY A 2 1.09 -1.38 2.88
N ILE A 3 1.10 -2.41 2.05
CA ILE A 3 1.96 -2.50 0.86
C ILE A 3 1.07 -2.70 -0.37
N VAL A 4 1.04 -1.70 -1.25
CA VAL A 4 0.38 -1.82 -2.55
C VAL A 4 1.41 -2.15 -3.62
N GLY A 5 1.29 -3.30 -4.26
CA GLY A 5 2.29 -3.78 -5.24
C GLY A 5 3.35 -4.68 -4.61
N TYR A 6 2.94 -5.85 -4.12
CA TYR A 6 3.84 -6.85 -3.55
C TYR A 6 4.61 -7.63 -4.64
N SER A 7 5.69 -7.00 -5.11
CA SER A 7 6.69 -7.53 -6.03
C SER A 7 8.07 -7.55 -5.37
N ARG A 8 9.17 -7.39 -6.12
CA ARG A 8 10.53 -7.38 -5.57
C ARG A 8 10.74 -6.28 -4.52
N ILE A 9 10.30 -5.04 -4.78
CA ILE A 9 10.49 -3.92 -3.84
C ILE A 9 9.54 -4.05 -2.64
N GLY A 10 8.26 -4.30 -2.90
CA GLY A 10 7.26 -4.48 -1.85
C GLY A 10 7.59 -5.62 -0.89
N GLU A 11 8.17 -6.72 -1.38
CA GLU A 11 8.64 -7.81 -0.51
C GLU A 11 9.77 -7.37 0.43
N GLN A 12 10.74 -6.58 -0.04
CA GLN A 12 11.82 -6.07 0.82
C GLN A 12 11.28 -5.13 1.89
N VAL A 13 10.36 -4.23 1.52
CA VAL A 13 9.68 -3.35 2.49
C VAL A 13 8.88 -4.17 3.51
N ALA A 14 8.23 -5.25 3.09
CA ALA A 14 7.54 -6.17 3.99
C ALA A 14 8.47 -6.83 5.01
N ARG A 15 9.63 -7.32 4.56
CA ARG A 15 10.64 -7.94 5.43
C ARG A 15 11.17 -6.96 6.47
N ILE A 16 11.50 -5.74 6.04
CA ILE A 16 11.98 -4.68 6.93
C ILE A 16 10.89 -4.30 7.94
N SER A 17 9.67 -4.05 7.48
CA SER A 17 8.54 -3.67 8.34
C SER A 17 8.19 -4.77 9.35
N SER A 18 8.24 -6.03 8.91
CA SER A 18 8.06 -7.18 9.79
C SER A 18 9.14 -7.26 10.87
N ALA A 19 10.41 -6.99 10.53
CA ALA A 19 11.51 -6.98 11.49
C ALA A 19 11.36 -5.85 12.53
N PHE A 20 10.71 -4.75 12.18
CA PHE A 20 10.29 -3.69 13.11
C PHE A 20 9.03 -4.04 13.92
N GLY A 21 8.52 -5.28 13.84
CA GLY A 21 7.33 -5.72 14.57
C GLY A 21 6.01 -5.19 14.02
N MET A 22 6.01 -4.57 12.83
CA MET A 22 4.77 -4.07 12.23
C MET A 22 3.94 -5.21 11.66
N LYS A 23 2.62 -5.17 11.83
CA LYS A 23 1.71 -6.01 11.05
C LYS A 23 1.77 -5.58 9.57
N VAL A 24 2.03 -6.54 8.67
CA VAL A 24 2.11 -6.30 7.23
C VAL A 24 0.78 -6.69 6.57
N LEU A 25 0.12 -5.72 5.96
CA LEU A 25 -1.03 -5.92 5.08
C LEU A 25 -0.57 -5.67 3.65
N ALA A 26 -0.86 -6.58 2.72
CA ALA A 26 -0.44 -6.42 1.34
C ALA A 26 -1.58 -6.63 0.36
N HIS A 27 -1.50 -5.90 -0.74
CA HIS A 27 -2.41 -6.02 -1.87
C HIS A 27 -1.63 -6.09 -3.18
N LYS A 28 -2.01 -7.03 -4.05
CA LYS A 28 -1.60 -7.08 -5.45
C LYS A 28 -2.66 -7.80 -6.29
N ARG A 29 -2.62 -7.62 -7.61
CA ARG A 29 -3.57 -8.22 -8.56
C ARG A 29 -3.75 -9.74 -8.40
N ASN A 30 -2.69 -10.47 -8.05
CA ASN A 30 -2.75 -11.92 -7.84
C ASN A 30 -2.15 -12.30 -6.47
N MET A 31 -2.97 -12.55 -5.46
CA MET A 31 -2.54 -12.79 -4.07
C MET A 31 -2.14 -14.25 -3.79
N SER A 32 -1.39 -14.88 -4.69
CA SER A 32 -1.00 -16.30 -4.58
C SER A 32 0.42 -16.54 -4.05
N VAL A 33 1.18 -15.49 -3.77
CA VAL A 33 2.58 -15.66 -3.34
C VAL A 33 2.61 -16.00 -1.86
N ASN A 34 3.23 -17.14 -1.55
CA ASN A 34 3.58 -17.52 -0.19
C ASN A 34 4.74 -16.67 0.33
N THR A 35 4.64 -16.25 1.58
CA THR A 35 5.68 -15.50 2.28
C THR A 35 6.00 -16.16 3.62
N PRO A 36 7.27 -16.18 4.06
CA PRO A 36 7.64 -16.73 5.36
C PRO A 36 7.34 -15.78 6.54
N LEU A 37 6.81 -14.58 6.27
CA LEU A 37 6.54 -13.58 7.29
C LEU A 37 5.32 -13.97 8.14
N ALA A 38 5.52 -14.21 9.44
CA ALA A 38 4.46 -14.65 10.35
C ALA A 38 3.36 -13.58 10.61
N ASN A 39 3.71 -12.30 10.48
CA ASN A 39 2.83 -11.15 10.73
C ASN A 39 2.29 -10.53 9.43
N PHE A 40 2.14 -11.34 8.38
CA PHE A 40 1.68 -10.93 7.06
C PHE A 40 0.25 -11.37 6.78
N GLN A 41 -0.52 -10.51 6.09
CA GLN A 41 -1.86 -10.81 5.64
C GLN A 41 -2.11 -10.21 4.24
N TRP A 42 -2.64 -11.02 3.32
CA TRP A 42 -3.26 -10.53 2.09
C TRP A 42 -4.61 -9.88 2.41
N VAL A 43 -4.86 -8.70 1.86
CA VAL A 43 -6.11 -7.97 2.04
C VAL A 43 -6.54 -7.31 0.74
N GLU A 44 -7.83 -7.02 0.65
CA GLU A 44 -8.35 -6.18 -0.42
C GLU A 44 -7.84 -4.75 -0.31
N GLN A 45 -7.83 -4.05 -1.44
CA GLN A 45 -7.20 -2.74 -1.52
C GLN A 45 -7.86 -1.74 -0.56
N ASP A 46 -9.18 -1.70 -0.51
CA ASP A 46 -9.91 -0.78 0.35
C ASP A 46 -9.66 -1.08 1.83
N GLU A 47 -9.62 -2.35 2.20
CA GLU A 47 -9.27 -2.80 3.56
C GLU A 47 -7.84 -2.39 3.94
N LEU A 48 -6.91 -2.41 3.00
CA LEU A 48 -5.54 -1.95 3.20
C LEU A 48 -5.51 -0.46 3.55
N PHE A 49 -6.28 0.38 2.84
CA PHE A 49 -6.36 1.81 3.10
C PHE A 49 -6.95 2.13 4.47
N GLU A 50 -8.00 1.40 4.88
CA GLU A 50 -8.65 1.59 6.18
C GLU A 50 -7.77 1.20 7.38
N ARG A 51 -7.07 0.07 7.27
CA ARG A 51 -6.41 -0.55 8.43
C ARG A 51 -4.97 -0.10 8.64
N SER A 52 -4.33 0.48 7.62
CA SER A 52 -2.89 0.77 7.65
C SER A 52 -2.56 2.11 8.29
N ASP A 53 -1.58 2.12 9.21
CA ASP A 53 -0.99 3.36 9.76
C ASP A 53 0.04 3.99 8.80
N VAL A 54 0.62 3.19 7.93
CA VAL A 54 1.52 3.63 6.86
C VAL A 54 1.21 2.79 5.64
N ILE A 55 1.00 3.40 4.48
CA ILE A 55 0.81 2.74 3.19
C ILE A 55 2.00 3.09 2.31
N SER A 56 2.68 2.09 1.75
CA SER A 56 3.76 2.27 0.78
C SER A 56 3.38 1.71 -0.58
N MET A 57 3.51 2.54 -1.62
CA MET A 57 3.15 2.21 -2.99
C MET A 57 4.36 1.76 -3.79
N HIS A 58 4.29 0.54 -4.32
CA HIS A 58 5.32 -0.11 -5.14
C HIS A 58 4.69 -0.72 -6.41
N CYS A 59 3.75 0.00 -7.02
CA CYS A 59 3.15 -0.34 -8.29
C CYS A 59 3.40 0.78 -9.31
N PRO A 60 3.58 0.45 -10.60
CA PRO A 60 3.66 1.46 -11.65
C PRO A 60 2.33 2.21 -11.78
N LEU A 61 2.39 3.50 -12.14
CA LEU A 61 1.21 4.24 -12.56
C LEU A 61 0.70 3.68 -13.91
N THR A 62 -0.54 3.20 -13.90
CA THR A 62 -1.30 2.65 -15.02
C THR A 62 -2.73 3.22 -14.98
N VAL A 63 -3.53 3.01 -16.02
CA VAL A 63 -4.95 3.45 -16.02
C VAL A 63 -5.72 2.84 -14.85
N GLU A 64 -5.40 1.59 -14.50
CA GLU A 64 -6.04 0.87 -13.39
C GLU A 64 -5.62 1.41 -12.02
N THR A 65 -4.39 1.93 -11.89
CA THR A 65 -3.87 2.44 -10.62
C THR A 65 -3.95 3.96 -10.51
N GLU A 66 -4.32 4.68 -11.56
CA GLU A 66 -4.44 6.15 -11.56
C GLU A 66 -5.47 6.62 -10.55
N LYS A 67 -6.60 5.93 -10.46
CA LYS A 67 -7.69 6.25 -9.50
C LYS A 67 -7.56 5.52 -8.16
N MET A 68 -6.41 4.90 -7.93
CA MET A 68 -6.12 4.21 -6.67
C MET A 68 -6.15 5.17 -5.49
N ILE A 69 -5.60 6.37 -5.69
CA ILE A 69 -5.57 7.44 -4.70
C ILE A 69 -6.73 8.37 -5.03
N ASN A 70 -7.81 8.26 -4.26
CA ASN A 70 -9.01 9.06 -4.46
C ASN A 70 -9.54 9.57 -3.12
N ALA A 71 -10.47 10.53 -3.18
CA ALA A 71 -10.98 11.19 -1.98
C ALA A 71 -11.67 10.22 -1.01
N ASP A 72 -12.40 9.23 -1.53
CA ASP A 72 -13.06 8.22 -0.70
C ASP A 72 -12.06 7.41 0.13
N ARG A 73 -11.05 6.82 -0.53
CA ARG A 73 -10.02 6.03 0.16
C ARG A 73 -9.18 6.86 1.11
N LEU A 74 -8.82 8.09 0.73
CA LEU A 74 -8.09 9.00 1.61
C LEU A 74 -8.92 9.37 2.86
N ASN A 75 -10.23 9.53 2.72
CA ASN A 75 -11.12 9.79 3.86
C ASN A 75 -11.32 8.56 4.75
N ARG A 76 -11.20 7.35 4.20
CA ARG A 76 -11.30 6.07 4.92
C ARG A 76 -10.00 5.69 5.65
N MET A 77 -8.88 6.31 5.31
CA MET A 77 -7.63 6.13 6.05
C MET A 77 -7.75 6.63 7.50
N LYS A 78 -6.93 6.07 8.39
CA LYS A 78 -6.77 6.65 9.72
C LYS A 78 -6.25 8.08 9.57
N ARG A 79 -6.75 9.01 10.41
CA ARG A 79 -6.29 10.41 10.40
C ARG A 79 -4.79 10.58 10.65
N SER A 80 -4.17 9.63 11.34
CA SER A 80 -2.74 9.58 11.62
C SER A 80 -1.93 8.80 10.57
N ALA A 81 -2.56 8.29 9.52
CA ALA A 81 -1.89 7.43 8.56
C ALA A 81 -1.03 8.22 7.57
N PHE A 82 0.08 7.62 7.15
CA PHE A 82 0.95 8.16 6.11
C PHE A 82 0.80 7.39 4.80
N LEU A 83 0.74 8.09 3.66
CA LEU A 83 0.80 7.52 2.33
C LEU A 83 2.15 7.86 1.68
N LEU A 84 2.90 6.86 1.27
CA LEU A 84 4.25 6.99 0.74
C LEU A 84 4.33 6.42 -0.67
N THR A 85 4.97 7.14 -1.58
CA THR A 85 5.28 6.65 -2.93
C THR A 85 6.62 7.21 -3.40
N SER A 86 7.38 6.41 -4.16
CA SER A 86 8.56 6.88 -4.88
C SER A 86 8.24 7.28 -6.32
N ASP A 87 7.02 7.04 -6.81
CA ASP A 87 6.59 7.46 -8.15
C ASP A 87 5.95 8.86 -8.09
N ARG A 88 6.68 9.84 -8.62
CA ARG A 88 6.31 11.26 -8.64
C ARG A 88 5.13 11.59 -9.54
N ARG A 89 4.58 10.62 -10.28
CA ARG A 89 3.43 10.84 -11.18
C ARG A 89 2.08 10.64 -10.49
N PHE A 90 2.04 9.99 -9.32
CA PHE A 90 0.80 9.93 -8.54
C PHE A 90 0.32 11.34 -8.17
N ARG A 91 -1.00 11.47 -8.07
CA ARG A 91 -1.69 12.71 -7.76
C ARG A 91 -2.73 12.47 -6.68
N LEU A 92 -2.88 13.45 -5.80
CA LEU A 92 -4.00 13.56 -4.89
C LEU A 92 -5.25 14.03 -5.67
N PRO A 93 -6.46 13.85 -5.11
CA PRO A 93 -7.67 14.48 -5.63
C PRO A 93 -7.46 15.97 -5.88
N GLY A 94 -7.91 16.47 -7.03
CA GLY A 94 -7.65 17.85 -7.46
C GLY A 94 -6.33 18.05 -8.20
N GLY A 95 -5.54 16.98 -8.42
CA GLY A 95 -4.34 17.02 -9.28
C GLY A 95 -3.07 17.51 -8.58
N PHE A 96 -3.09 17.63 -7.26
CA PHE A 96 -1.89 17.96 -6.49
C PHE A 96 -0.88 16.80 -6.52
N PRO A 97 0.43 17.06 -6.60
CA PRO A 97 1.43 16.02 -6.40
C PRO A 97 1.31 15.43 -4.99
N LEU A 98 1.68 14.16 -4.87
CA LEU A 98 1.71 13.44 -3.60
C LEU A 98 3.02 13.70 -2.84
#